data_AF-A0A258KES8-F1
#
_entry.id   AF-A0A258KES8-F1
#
_cell.length_a   1.000
_cell.length_b   1.000
_cell.length_c   1.000
_cell.angle_alpha   90.00
_cell.angle_beta   90.00
_cell.angle_gamma   90.00
#
_symmetry.space_group_name_H-M   'P 1'
#
loop_
_entity.id
_entity.type
_entity.pdbx_description
1 polymer ?
#
loop_
_entity_poly.entity_id
_entity_poly.type
_entity_poly.pdbx_seq_one_letter_code
_entity_poly.pdbx_strand_id
1 'polypeptide(L)'
;TEVRIGFIPALVTCFLLRRMGEGRAKELLLIGELIDAQTASDYGLINFISPKEEITAAVQSYAQKFIQSVSANSVALGKALINSVQDLSLEDSLNLAVIMNVETRSSADCKKGISAFLNKERLNW
;
A
#
# COMPACT_ATOMS: atom_id res chain seq x y z
N THR A 1 -19.63 -16.22 -7.19
CA THR A 1 -18.20 -16.35 -6.83
C THR A 1 -17.70 -17.69 -7.31
N GLU A 2 -16.39 -17.84 -7.56
CA GLU A 2 -15.78 -19.03 -8.19
C GLU A 2 -16.19 -20.33 -7.46
N VAL A 3 -16.12 -20.36 -6.13
CA VAL A 3 -16.44 -21.56 -5.33
C VAL A 3 -17.88 -22.06 -5.52
N ARG A 4 -18.84 -21.14 -5.75
CA ARG A 4 -20.26 -21.49 -5.94
C ARG A 4 -20.55 -22.14 -7.28
N ILE A 5 -19.64 -22.03 -8.25
CA ILE A 5 -19.75 -22.66 -9.57
C ILE A 5 -18.78 -23.84 -9.73
N GLY A 6 -18.20 -24.33 -8.63
CA GLY A 6 -17.25 -25.43 -8.66
C GLY A 6 -15.85 -25.06 -9.13
N PHE A 7 -15.48 -23.77 -9.08
CA PHE A 7 -14.16 -23.28 -9.47
C PHE A 7 -13.41 -22.74 -8.23
N ILE A 8 -12.10 -23.00 -8.14
CA ILE A 8 -11.32 -22.52 -7.01
C ILE A 8 -10.83 -21.08 -7.24
N PRO A 9 -10.85 -20.20 -6.22
CA PRO A 9 -10.30 -18.84 -6.30
C PRO A 9 -8.76 -18.84 -6.25
N ALA A 10 -8.12 -19.57 -7.17
CA ALA A 10 -6.71 -19.96 -7.09
C ALA A 10 -5.75 -18.76 -7.02
N LEU A 11 -5.85 -17.84 -7.98
CA LEU A 11 -4.91 -16.71 -8.06
C LEU A 11 -5.15 -15.70 -6.94
N VAL A 12 -6.42 -15.38 -6.65
CA VAL A 12 -6.77 -14.39 -5.62
C VAL A 12 -6.42 -14.87 -4.20
N THR A 13 -6.40 -16.18 -3.96
CA THR A 13 -5.97 -16.78 -2.68
C THR A 13 -4.58 -16.29 -2.28
N CYS A 14 -3.63 -16.23 -3.23
CA CYS A 14 -2.26 -15.78 -2.98
C CYS A 14 -2.19 -14.33 -2.46
N PHE A 15 -3.11 -13.47 -2.89
CA PHE A 15 -3.14 -12.05 -2.50
C PHE A 15 -3.96 -11.83 -1.22
N LEU A 16 -5.11 -12.50 -1.07
CA LEU A 16 -5.94 -12.35 0.12
C LEU A 16 -5.24 -12.85 1.38
N LEU A 17 -4.55 -14.00 1.32
CA LEU A 17 -3.80 -14.50 2.48
C LEU A 17 -2.71 -13.52 2.93
N ARG A 18 -2.00 -12.90 1.98
CA ARG A 18 -0.98 -11.87 2.29
C ARG A 18 -1.59 -10.59 2.85
N ARG A 19 -2.81 -10.25 2.44
CA ARG A 19 -3.45 -8.98 2.81
C ARG A 19 -4.17 -9.00 4.17
N MET A 20 -4.86 -10.08 4.49
CA MET A 20 -5.74 -10.16 5.68
C MET A 20 -5.53 -11.41 6.55
N GLY A 21 -4.55 -12.24 6.21
CA GLY A 21 -4.31 -13.50 6.90
C GLY A 21 -5.39 -14.55 6.61
N GLU A 22 -5.17 -15.75 7.13
CA GLU A 22 -5.99 -16.92 6.81
C GLU A 22 -7.42 -16.84 7.32
N GLY A 23 -7.63 -16.24 8.51
CA GLY A 23 -8.93 -16.24 9.19
C GLY A 23 -10.04 -15.63 8.35
N ARG A 24 -9.91 -14.35 7.98
CA ARG A 24 -10.91 -13.65 7.14
C ARG A 24 -10.87 -14.11 5.68
N ALA A 25 -9.71 -14.49 5.16
CA ALA A 25 -9.60 -14.97 3.79
C ALA A 25 -10.45 -16.23 3.55
N LYS A 26 -10.51 -17.18 4.49
CA LYS A 26 -11.34 -18.39 4.35
C LYS A 26 -12.82 -18.08 4.17
N GLU A 27 -13.34 -17.10 4.89
CA GLU A 27 -14.75 -16.67 4.79
C GLU A 27 -15.07 -16.22 3.36
N LEU A 28 -14.22 -15.37 2.78
CA LEU A 28 -14.39 -14.86 1.42
C LEU A 28 -14.13 -15.94 0.35
N LEU A 29 -13.10 -16.77 0.53
CA LEU A 29 -12.65 -17.75 -0.47
C LEU A 29 -13.51 -19.00 -0.52
N LEU A 30 -14.01 -19.48 0.63
CA LEU A 30 -14.71 -20.79 0.72
C LEU A 30 -16.23 -20.65 0.71
N ILE A 31 -16.78 -19.56 1.26
CA ILE A 31 -18.22 -19.31 1.25
C ILE A 31 -18.60 -18.50 -0.01
N GLY A 32 -17.71 -17.60 -0.44
CA GLY A 32 -17.93 -16.77 -1.60
C GLY A 32 -19.17 -15.89 -1.45
N GLU A 33 -19.45 -15.41 -0.24
CA GLU A 33 -20.43 -14.34 0.01
C GLU A 33 -19.87 -12.99 -0.45
N LEU A 34 -20.77 -12.09 -0.87
CA LEU A 34 -20.41 -10.71 -1.14
C LEU A 34 -20.39 -9.94 0.19
N ILE A 35 -19.44 -9.01 0.31
CA ILE A 35 -19.32 -8.12 1.46
C ILE A 35 -19.61 -6.68 1.03
N ASP A 36 -20.11 -5.88 1.96
CA ASP A 36 -20.29 -4.45 1.75
C ASP A 36 -18.98 -3.66 1.95
N ALA A 37 -19.02 -2.36 1.66
CA ALA A 37 -17.85 -1.49 1.78
C ALA A 37 -17.37 -1.37 3.23
N GLN A 38 -18.28 -1.38 4.21
CA GLN A 38 -17.93 -1.30 5.62
C GLN A 38 -17.12 -2.52 6.05
N THR A 39 -17.62 -3.71 5.76
CA THR A 39 -16.92 -4.98 6.04
C THR A 39 -15.58 -5.05 5.31
N ALA A 40 -15.51 -4.60 4.05
CA ALA A 40 -14.26 -4.55 3.31
C ALA A 40 -13.22 -3.61 3.96
N SER A 41 -13.66 -2.48 4.52
CA SER A 41 -12.79 -1.58 5.28
C SER A 41 -12.32 -2.22 6.58
N ASP A 42 -13.23 -2.84 7.33
CA ASP A 42 -12.92 -3.51 8.59
C ASP A 42 -11.96 -4.69 8.39
N TYR A 43 -12.00 -5.34 7.23
CA TYR A 43 -11.09 -6.42 6.84
C TYR A 43 -9.77 -5.90 6.23
N GLY A 44 -9.59 -4.59 6.04
CA GLY A 44 -8.39 -3.99 5.45
C GLY A 44 -8.26 -4.18 3.92
N LEU A 45 -9.34 -4.53 3.22
CA LEU A 45 -9.38 -4.63 1.75
C LEU A 45 -9.41 -3.27 1.06
N ILE A 46 -9.97 -2.26 1.73
CA ILE A 46 -9.99 -0.87 1.28
C ILE A 46 -9.53 0.04 2.41
N ASN A 47 -8.99 1.21 2.07
CA ASN A 47 -8.41 2.12 3.05
C ASN A 47 -9.43 3.11 3.65
N PHE A 48 -10.47 3.48 2.90
CA PHE A 48 -11.51 4.39 3.34
C PHE A 48 -12.76 4.24 2.47
N ILE A 49 -13.89 4.73 2.98
CA ILE A 49 -15.21 4.71 2.34
C ILE A 49 -15.62 6.15 2.04
N SER A 50 -16.36 6.35 0.96
CA SER A 50 -16.92 7.64 0.54
C SER A 50 -18.36 7.44 0.08
N PRO A 51 -19.25 8.45 0.24
CA PRO A 51 -20.52 8.48 -0.47
C PRO A 51 -20.29 8.30 -1.98
N LYS A 52 -21.20 7.58 -2.64
CA LYS A 52 -21.08 7.21 -4.05
C LYS A 52 -20.92 8.43 -4.95
N GLU A 53 -21.69 9.47 -4.65
CA GLU A 53 -21.75 10.74 -5.38
C GLU A 53 -20.43 11.53 -5.26
N GLU A 54 -19.63 11.25 -4.22
CA GLU A 54 -18.40 11.97 -3.91
C GLU A 54 -17.13 11.20 -4.27
N ILE A 55 -17.22 9.93 -4.70
CA ILE A 55 -16.05 9.06 -4.95
C ILE A 55 -15.01 9.75 -5.85
N THR A 56 -15.46 10.37 -6.95
CA THR A 56 -14.57 11.07 -7.88
C THR A 56 -13.80 12.20 -7.19
N ALA A 57 -14.49 13.03 -6.42
CA ALA A 57 -13.89 14.15 -5.69
C ALA A 57 -12.94 13.65 -4.59
N ALA A 58 -13.33 12.61 -3.86
CA ALA A 58 -12.50 12.00 -2.82
C ALA A 58 -11.19 11.41 -3.40
N VAL A 59 -11.26 10.69 -4.52
CA VAL A 59 -10.08 10.14 -5.21
C VAL A 59 -9.17 11.26 -5.71
N GLN A 60 -9.72 12.31 -6.33
CA GLN A 60 -8.94 13.46 -6.80
C GLN A 60 -8.26 14.19 -5.66
N SER A 61 -8.98 14.45 -4.57
CA SER A 61 -8.44 15.10 -3.37
C SER A 61 -7.31 14.28 -2.76
N TYR A 62 -7.50 12.95 -2.64
CA TYR A 62 -6.46 12.05 -2.15
C TYR A 62 -5.21 12.08 -3.04
N ALA A 63 -5.39 11.98 -4.36
CA ALA A 63 -4.28 12.00 -5.32
C ALA A 63 -3.53 13.34 -5.30
N GLN A 64 -4.24 14.46 -5.28
CA GLN A 64 -3.67 15.81 -5.16
C GLN A 64 -2.86 15.96 -3.87
N LYS A 65 -3.43 15.56 -2.74
CA LYS A 65 -2.73 15.58 -1.46
C LYS A 65 -1.47 14.71 -1.51
N PHE A 66 -1.55 13.52 -2.09
CA PHE A 66 -0.42 12.61 -2.23
C PHE A 66 0.71 13.27 -3.04
N ILE A 67 0.47 13.69 -4.28
CA ILE A 67 1.52 14.24 -5.14
C ILE A 67 2.17 15.51 -4.58
N GLN A 68 1.45 16.29 -3.78
CA GLN A 68 1.97 17.53 -3.17
C GLN A 68 2.77 17.27 -1.88
N SER A 69 2.58 16.11 -1.23
CA SER A 69 3.10 15.87 0.13
C SER A 69 4.29 14.92 0.21
N VAL A 70 4.61 14.19 -0.87
CA VAL A 70 5.70 13.19 -0.85
C VAL A 70 6.64 13.31 -2.04
N SER A 71 7.92 13.01 -1.79
CA SER A 71 8.95 12.87 -2.81
C SER A 71 8.64 11.73 -3.77
N ALA A 72 8.60 12.00 -5.08
CA ALA A 72 8.39 10.98 -6.10
C ALA A 72 9.48 9.89 -6.06
N ASN A 73 10.74 10.29 -5.82
CA ASN A 73 11.85 9.34 -5.67
C ASN A 73 11.67 8.43 -4.45
N SER A 74 11.30 9.01 -3.30
CA SER A 74 11.08 8.24 -2.06
C SER A 74 9.89 7.29 -2.19
N VAL A 75 8.82 7.70 -2.85
CA VAL A 75 7.66 6.82 -3.14
C VAL A 75 8.08 5.66 -4.04
N ALA A 76 8.82 5.93 -5.12
CA ALA A 76 9.25 4.90 -6.04
C ALA A 76 10.14 3.85 -5.36
N LEU A 77 11.16 4.30 -4.63
CA LEU A 77 12.08 3.43 -3.90
C LEU A 77 11.38 2.70 -2.75
N GLY A 78 10.52 3.38 -2.00
CA GLY A 78 9.73 2.77 -0.92
C GLY A 78 8.81 1.67 -1.44
N LYS A 79 8.12 1.89 -2.56
CA LYS A 79 7.29 0.86 -3.21
C LYS A 79 8.12 -0.32 -3.71
N ALA A 80 9.29 -0.06 -4.28
CA ALA A 80 10.20 -1.11 -4.70
C ALA A 80 10.65 -1.97 -3.51
N LEU A 81 11.08 -1.34 -2.41
CA LEU A 81 11.47 -2.05 -1.19
C LEU A 81 10.31 -2.90 -0.63
N ILE A 82 9.11 -2.32 -0.50
CA ILE A 82 7.92 -3.03 0.01
C ILE A 82 7.67 -4.31 -0.80
N ASN A 83 7.76 -4.24 -2.12
CA ASN A 83 7.53 -5.39 -2.99
C ASN A 83 8.66 -6.42 -2.88
N SER A 84 9.92 -5.98 -2.80
CA SER A 84 11.07 -6.88 -2.74
C SER A 84 11.16 -7.65 -1.43
N VAL A 85 10.83 -7.05 -0.29
CA VAL A 85 10.98 -7.70 1.02
C VAL A 85 9.91 -8.77 1.31
N GLN A 86 8.82 -8.84 0.55
CA GLN A 86 7.76 -9.82 0.79
C GLN A 86 8.23 -11.27 0.61
N ASP A 87 9.25 -11.50 -0.21
CA ASP A 87 9.75 -12.83 -0.57
C ASP A 87 11.10 -13.16 0.07
N LEU A 88 11.60 -12.28 0.95
CA LEU A 88 12.91 -12.39 1.59
C LEU A 88 12.79 -12.86 3.04
N SER A 89 13.88 -13.44 3.56
CA SER A 89 14.04 -13.62 4.99
C SER A 89 14.10 -12.26 5.70
N LEU A 90 13.88 -12.23 7.02
CA LEU A 90 14.02 -10.98 7.78
C LEU A 90 15.44 -10.41 7.67
N GLU A 91 16.45 -11.27 7.72
CA GLU A 91 17.86 -10.87 7.59
C GLU A 91 18.14 -10.24 6.22
N ASP A 92 17.75 -10.89 5.14
CA ASP A 92 17.92 -10.37 3.78
C ASP A 92 17.14 -9.08 3.56
N SER A 93 15.92 -9.00 4.12
CA SER A 93 15.09 -7.79 4.08
C SER A 93 15.78 -6.61 4.76
N LEU A 94 16.40 -6.83 5.93
CA LEU A 94 17.14 -5.81 6.66
C LEU A 94 18.39 -5.38 5.88
N ASN A 95 19.12 -6.33 5.31
CA ASN A 95 20.30 -6.03 4.48
C ASN A 95 19.93 -5.16 3.27
N LEU A 96 18.87 -5.52 2.53
CA LEU A 96 18.37 -4.72 1.42
C LEU A 96 17.91 -3.33 1.87
N ALA A 97 17.17 -3.25 2.98
CA ALA A 97 16.68 -1.98 3.52
C ALA A 97 17.83 -1.03 3.90
N VAL A 98 18.92 -1.56 4.47
CA VAL A 98 20.12 -0.76 4.79
C VAL A 98 20.76 -0.18 3.53
N ILE A 99 20.94 -1.00 2.48
CA ILE A 99 21.50 -0.55 1.20
C ILE A 99 20.66 0.59 0.62
N MET A 100 19.35 0.36 0.48
CA MET A 100 18.43 1.36 -0.07
C MET A 100 18.33 2.62 0.81
N ASN A 101 18.46 2.49 2.13
CA ASN A 101 18.50 3.65 3.03
C ASN A 101 19.72 4.54 2.77
N VAL A 102 20.91 3.93 2.63
CA VAL A 102 22.16 4.65 2.35
C VAL A 102 22.09 5.35 1.00
N GLU A 103 21.60 4.67 -0.04
CA GLU A 103 21.43 5.24 -1.38
C GLU A 103 20.48 6.44 -1.36
N THR A 104 19.33 6.30 -0.68
CA THR A 104 18.30 7.35 -0.62
C THR A 104 18.80 8.61 0.07
N ARG A 105 19.68 8.51 1.08
CA ARG A 105 20.29 9.67 1.77
C ARG A 105 21.09 10.56 0.83
N SER A 106 21.62 10.00 -0.25
CA SER A 106 22.40 10.74 -1.24
C SER A 106 21.54 11.44 -2.30
N SER A 107 20.24 11.13 -2.35
CA SER A 107 19.32 11.67 -3.37
C SER A 107 19.08 13.16 -3.20
N ALA A 108 18.76 13.83 -4.32
CA ALA A 108 18.41 15.25 -4.32
C ALA A 108 17.18 15.52 -3.45
N ASP A 109 16.18 14.65 -3.50
CA ASP A 109 14.95 14.78 -2.72
C ASP A 109 15.24 14.67 -1.21
N CYS A 110 16.08 13.72 -0.78
CA CYS A 110 16.44 13.60 0.63
C CYS A 110 17.17 14.85 1.14
N LYS A 111 18.14 15.35 0.35
CA LYS A 111 18.87 16.60 0.67
C LYS A 111 17.94 17.81 0.74
N LYS A 112 17.04 17.98 -0.24
CA LYS A 112 16.01 19.03 -0.27
C LYS A 112 15.10 18.95 0.95
N GLY A 113 14.60 17.75 1.27
CA GLY A 113 13.71 17.50 2.40
C GLY A 113 14.36 17.79 3.75
N ILE A 114 15.59 17.32 3.97
CA ILE A 114 16.37 17.60 5.19
C ILE A 114 16.63 19.11 5.33
N SER A 115 17.06 19.76 4.25
CA SER A 115 17.31 21.21 4.26
C SER A 115 16.06 22.00 4.64
N ALA A 116 14.93 21.73 3.98
CA ALA A 116 13.66 22.40 4.30
C ALA A 116 13.20 22.16 5.74
N PHE A 117 13.35 20.92 6.23
CA PHE A 117 13.04 20.58 7.63
C PHE A 117 13.90 21.36 8.63
N LEU A 118 15.22 21.39 8.43
CA LEU A 118 16.16 22.10 9.32
C LEU A 118 15.92 23.62 9.30
N ASN A 119 15.59 24.18 8.15
CA ASN A 119 15.32 25.61 7.97
C ASN A 119 13.88 26.01 8.33
N LYS A 120 13.02 25.05 8.70
CA LYS A 120 11.58 25.26 8.96
C LYS A 120 10.84 25.90 7.77
N GLU A 121 11.25 25.56 6.57
CA GLU A 121 10.65 26.04 5.33
C GLU A 121 9.52 25.11 4.90
N ARG A 122 8.49 25.68 4.25
CA ARG A 122 7.43 24.88 3.65
C ARG A 122 7.99 24.13 2.45
N LEU A 123 8.07 22.81 2.58
CA LEU A 123 8.48 21.92 1.50
C LEU A 123 7.31 21.67 0.55
N ASN A 124 7.47 22.09 -0.70
CA ASN A 124 6.62 21.66 -1.80
C ASN A 124 7.45 20.67 -2.64
N TRP A 125 6.93 19.47 -2.83
CA TRP A 125 7.61 18.44 -3.63
C TRP A 125 7.55 18.77 -5.10
#